data_AF-A0A937SJE6-F1
#
_entry.id   AF-A0A937SJE6-F1
#
_cell.length_a   1.000
_cell.length_b   1.000
_cell.length_c   1.000
_cell.angle_alpha   90.00
_cell.angle_beta   90.00
_cell.angle_gamma   90.00
#
_symmetry.space_group_name_H-M   'P 1'
#
loop_
_entity.id
_entity.type
_entity.pdbx_description
1 polymer ?
#
loop_
_entity_poly.entity_id
_entity_poly.type
_entity_poly.pdbx_seq_one_letter_code
_entity_poly.pdbx_strand_id
1 'polypeptide(L)'
;MPGQIDPETLHADDLPTIWSPVQAPIEAGERARELEEQATASLLWSSDAPEAILRHLLGETGIARAFDPPERYDPAVQGEWDTSLVTFQFARPIRLIQEERGPDRLALEYKLEGAGFWRLEFTPESVSIRKV
;
A
#
# COMPACT_ATOMS: atom_id res chain seq x y z
N MET A 1 -2.56 -5.67 18.48
CA MET A 1 -3.94 -6.02 18.87
C MET A 1 -4.84 -5.53 17.75
N PRO A 2 -5.65 -6.37 17.07
CA PRO A 2 -6.58 -5.82 16.09
C PRO A 2 -7.82 -5.35 16.86
N GLY A 3 -7.93 -4.04 17.06
CA GLY A 3 -9.16 -3.40 17.49
C GLY A 3 -10.13 -3.37 16.32
N GLN A 4 -11.36 -3.81 16.55
CA GLN A 4 -12.46 -3.72 15.60
C GLN A 4 -12.68 -2.23 15.26
N ILE A 5 -12.48 -1.85 14.00
CA ILE A 5 -12.74 -0.48 13.53
C ILE A 5 -14.23 -0.40 13.20
N ASP A 6 -14.98 0.37 13.98
CA ASP A 6 -16.40 0.63 13.75
C ASP A 6 -16.54 1.78 12.73
N PRO A 7 -17.04 1.49 11.51
CA PRO A 7 -17.14 2.47 10.43
C PRO A 7 -18.15 3.59 10.70
N GLU A 8 -19.04 3.46 11.69
CA GLU A 8 -19.97 4.53 12.07
C GLU A 8 -19.35 5.54 13.05
N THR A 9 -18.20 5.22 13.64
CA THR A 9 -17.55 6.09 14.65
C THR A 9 -16.25 6.72 14.16
N LEU A 10 -15.64 6.18 13.10
CA LEU A 10 -14.42 6.69 12.50
C LEU A 10 -14.71 7.24 11.10
N HIS A 11 -15.17 8.49 11.04
CA HIS A 11 -15.28 9.21 9.77
C HIS A 11 -13.88 9.58 9.30
N ALA A 12 -13.31 8.78 8.39
CA ALA A 12 -11.99 9.04 7.82
C ALA A 12 -11.87 10.46 7.21
N ASP A 13 -12.99 11.02 6.75
CA ASP A 13 -13.11 12.38 6.21
C ASP A 13 -12.96 13.48 7.28
N ASP A 14 -13.21 13.16 8.56
CA ASP A 14 -13.10 14.09 9.69
C ASP A 14 -11.72 14.04 10.36
N LEU A 15 -10.83 13.15 9.91
CA LEU A 15 -9.45 13.14 10.39
C LEU A 15 -8.73 14.39 9.85
N PRO A 16 -8.04 15.15 10.69
CA PRO A 16 -7.31 16.34 10.23
C PRO A 16 -6.32 15.93 9.14
N THR A 17 -6.37 16.61 7.98
CA THR A 17 -5.45 16.41 6.84
C THR A 17 -4.00 16.80 7.15
N ILE A 18 -3.69 17.12 8.42
CA ILE A 18 -2.38 17.53 8.89
C ILE A 18 -1.89 16.50 9.90
N TRP A 19 -0.99 15.62 9.47
CA TRP A 19 -0.19 14.79 10.38
C TRP A 19 1.13 15.50 10.68
N SER A 20 1.08 16.56 11.47
CA SER A 20 2.28 17.06 12.16
C SER A 20 1.90 18.04 13.26
N PRO A 21 1.71 17.59 14.52
CA PRO A 21 1.78 18.52 15.63
C PRO A 21 3.25 18.94 15.78
N VAL A 22 3.50 20.24 15.77
CA VAL A 22 4.74 20.95 16.16
C VAL A 22 5.81 20.00 16.71
N GLN A 23 6.73 19.58 15.84
CA GLN A 23 7.80 18.65 16.23
C GLN A 23 8.85 19.40 17.06
N ALA A 24 9.06 18.93 18.30
CA ALA A 24 10.26 19.21 19.07
C ALA A 24 11.51 18.77 18.28
N PRO A 25 12.74 19.16 18.68
CA PRO A 25 13.94 18.71 17.98
C PRO A 25 14.00 17.18 17.93
N ILE A 26 13.84 16.63 16.72
CA ILE A 26 13.82 15.20 16.45
C ILE A 26 15.26 14.71 16.30
N GLU A 27 15.60 13.61 16.95
CA GLU A 27 16.91 12.97 16.78
C GLU A 27 17.01 12.34 15.37
N ALA A 28 18.24 12.18 14.87
CA ALA A 28 18.46 11.72 13.50
C ALA A 28 17.84 10.34 13.19
N GLY A 29 17.81 9.43 14.16
CA GLY A 29 17.18 8.11 14.00
C GLY A 29 15.65 8.19 13.95
N GLU A 30 15.05 9.08 14.73
CA GLU A 30 13.60 9.29 14.74
C GLU A 30 13.13 9.93 13.43
N ARG A 31 13.90 10.89 12.90
CA ARG A 31 13.64 11.47 11.58
C ARG A 31 13.66 10.44 10.46
N ALA A 32 14.59 9.47 10.50
CA ALA A 32 14.65 8.41 9.50
C ALA A 32 13.41 7.49 9.57
N ARG A 33 12.98 7.14 10.78
CA ARG A 33 11.77 6.34 11.00
C ARG A 33 10.52 7.05 10.53
N GLU A 34 10.34 8.32 10.89
CA GLU A 34 9.18 9.11 10.44
C GLU A 34 9.12 9.20 8.91
N LEU A 35 10.26 9.38 8.24
CA LEU A 35 10.33 9.38 6.79
C LEU A 35 9.89 8.04 6.19
N GLU A 36 10.34 6.92 6.78
CA GLU A 36 9.94 5.57 6.33
C GLU A 36 8.45 5.30 6.58
N GLU A 37 7.89 5.75 7.71
CA GLU A 37 6.47 5.65 8.02
C GLU A 37 5.62 6.48 7.02
N GLN A 38 6.03 7.71 6.73
CA GLN A 38 5.40 8.57 5.73
C GLN A 38 5.48 7.98 4.31
N ALA A 39 6.64 7.45 3.93
CA ALA A 39 6.82 6.79 2.63
C ALA A 39 5.96 5.53 2.52
N THR A 40 5.85 4.74 3.60
CA THR A 40 4.98 3.56 3.66
C THR A 40 3.51 3.96 3.48
N ALA A 41 3.04 4.98 4.20
CA ALA A 41 1.69 5.50 4.07
C ALA A 41 1.41 6.01 2.64
N SER A 42 2.36 6.73 2.05
CA SER A 42 2.24 7.25 0.68
C SER A 42 2.18 6.14 -0.37
N LEU A 43 2.97 5.07 -0.19
CA LEU A 43 2.93 3.90 -1.08
C LEU A 43 1.62 3.13 -0.97
N LEU A 44 1.09 2.96 0.25
CA LEU A 44 -0.21 2.33 0.46
C LEU A 44 -1.34 3.16 -0.15
N TRP A 45 -1.30 4.48 0.02
CA TRP A 45 -2.29 5.40 -0.58
C TRP A 45 -2.28 5.39 -2.11
N SER A 46 -1.11 5.22 -2.72
CA SER A 46 -0.98 5.16 -4.19
C SER A 46 -1.27 3.78 -4.79
N SER A 47 -1.34 2.73 -3.96
CA SER A 47 -1.70 1.38 -4.41
C SER A 47 -3.21 1.19 -4.51
N ASP A 48 -3.64 0.25 -5.36
CA ASP A 48 -5.06 -0.13 -5.43
C ASP A 48 -5.55 -0.66 -4.06
N ALA A 49 -6.74 -0.25 -3.65
CA ALA A 49 -7.28 -0.58 -2.32
C ALA A 49 -7.24 -2.10 -1.98
N PRO A 50 -7.57 -3.03 -2.90
CA PRO A 50 -7.46 -4.46 -2.61
C PRO A 50 -6.02 -4.93 -2.33
N GLU A 51 -5.02 -4.35 -3.03
CA GLU A 51 -3.62 -4.63 -2.77
C GLU A 51 -3.21 -4.10 -1.40
N ALA A 52 -3.55 -2.84 -1.07
CA ALA A 52 -3.24 -2.23 0.21
C ALA A 52 -3.81 -3.06 1.38
N ILE A 53 -5.06 -3.50 1.27
CA ILE A 53 -5.72 -4.38 2.26
C ILE A 53 -4.96 -5.69 2.41
N LEU A 54 -4.62 -6.35 1.30
CA LEU A 54 -3.90 -7.62 1.33
C LEU A 54 -2.52 -7.46 1.99
N ARG A 55 -1.77 -6.41 1.64
CA ARG A 55 -0.47 -6.11 2.26
C ARG A 55 -0.60 -5.90 3.76
N HIS A 56 -1.58 -5.12 4.21
CA HIS A 56 -1.81 -4.90 5.63
C HIS A 56 -2.13 -6.20 6.39
N LEU A 57 -3.02 -7.04 5.85
CA LEU A 57 -3.42 -8.28 6.50
C LEU A 57 -2.29 -9.30 6.59
N LEU A 58 -1.38 -9.30 5.61
CA LEU A 58 -0.22 -10.20 5.60
C LEU A 58 1.01 -9.63 6.33
N GLY A 59 0.97 -8.37 6.77
CA GLY A 59 2.14 -7.68 7.34
C GLY A 59 3.22 -7.35 6.30
N GLU A 60 2.83 -7.19 5.03
CA GLU A 60 3.70 -7.07 3.85
C GLU A 60 3.73 -5.64 3.32
N THR A 61 3.82 -4.68 4.26
CA THR A 61 3.89 -3.22 4.01
C THR A 61 5.31 -2.68 4.08
N GLY A 62 6.30 -3.53 4.37
CA GLY A 62 7.70 -3.12 4.42
C GLY A 62 8.13 -2.50 3.09
N ILE A 63 8.93 -1.44 3.17
CA ILE A 63 9.43 -0.69 2.01
C ILE A 63 10.94 -0.85 1.87
N ALA A 64 11.44 -0.66 0.67
CA ALA A 64 12.85 -0.58 0.35
C ALA A 64 13.10 0.69 -0.46
N ARG A 65 14.32 1.22 -0.38
CA ARG A 65 14.74 2.32 -1.26
C ARG A 65 14.87 1.80 -2.68
N ALA A 66 14.41 2.59 -3.63
CA ALA A 66 14.60 2.37 -5.05
C ALA A 66 15.44 3.52 -5.60
N PHE A 67 16.48 3.17 -6.35
CA PHE A 67 17.35 4.12 -7.04
C PHE A 67 17.15 4.06 -8.56
N ASP A 68 16.63 2.92 -9.03
CA ASP A 68 16.29 2.67 -10.41
C ASP A 68 14.80 2.95 -10.66
N PRO A 69 14.44 3.36 -11.89
CA PRO A 69 13.05 3.51 -12.26
C PRO A 69 12.28 2.18 -12.18
N PRO A 70 10.96 2.22 -11.94
CA PRO A 70 10.15 1.02 -11.86
C PRO A 70 10.10 0.27 -13.20
N GLU A 71 9.74 -1.02 -13.14
CA GLU A 71 9.57 -1.86 -14.33
C GLU A 71 8.52 -1.21 -15.26
N ARG A 72 8.87 -1.03 -16.55
CA ARG A 72 8.05 -0.35 -17.59
C ARG A 72 7.95 1.17 -17.46
N TYR A 73 8.84 1.82 -16.73
CA TYR A 73 8.98 3.28 -16.79
C TYR A 73 9.23 3.75 -18.22
N ASP A 74 8.45 4.73 -18.67
CA ASP A 74 8.57 5.35 -19.99
C ASP A 74 8.97 6.83 -19.82
N PRO A 75 10.24 7.19 -20.06
CA PRO A 75 10.72 8.56 -19.92
C PRO A 75 9.99 9.56 -20.84
N ALA A 76 9.46 9.11 -21.98
CA ALA A 76 8.75 10.00 -22.90
C ALA A 76 7.39 10.44 -22.35
N VAL A 77 6.78 9.63 -21.48
CA VAL A 77 5.46 9.91 -20.86
C VAL A 77 5.63 10.46 -19.44
N GLN A 78 6.61 9.95 -18.70
CA GLN A 78 6.75 10.16 -17.25
C GLN A 78 7.86 11.15 -16.87
N GLY A 79 8.56 11.71 -17.86
CA GLY A 79 9.67 12.65 -17.64
C GLY A 79 11.01 11.95 -17.44
N GLU A 80 12.04 12.71 -17.07
CA GLU A 80 13.35 12.16 -16.76
C GLU A 80 13.38 11.57 -15.35
N TRP A 81 14.03 10.42 -15.18
CA TRP A 81 14.24 9.83 -13.88
C TRP A 81 15.48 10.46 -13.21
N ASP A 82 15.25 11.21 -12.13
CA ASP A 82 16.34 11.81 -11.37
C ASP A 82 16.89 10.82 -10.33
N THR A 83 18.02 10.21 -10.66
CA THR A 83 18.75 9.28 -9.79
C THR A 83 19.28 9.88 -8.49
N SER A 84 19.26 11.22 -8.34
CA SER A 84 19.62 11.89 -7.09
C SER A 84 18.49 11.89 -6.05
N LEU A 85 17.26 11.59 -6.47
CA LEU A 85 16.11 11.50 -5.58
C LEU A 85 16.04 10.13 -4.91
N VAL A 86 15.80 10.12 -3.61
CA VAL A 86 15.50 8.89 -2.88
C VAL A 86 14.04 8.54 -3.13
N THR A 87 13.80 7.40 -3.79
CA THR A 87 12.46 6.86 -3.95
C THR A 87 12.28 5.58 -3.13
N PHE A 88 11.04 5.20 -2.90
CA PHE A 88 10.68 4.02 -2.13
C PHE A 88 9.74 3.13 -2.94
N GLN A 89 9.84 1.83 -2.71
CA GLN A 89 8.94 0.82 -3.24
C GLN A 89 8.62 -0.22 -2.16
N PHE A 90 7.56 -1.01 -2.33
CA PHE A 90 7.35 -2.16 -1.45
C PHE A 90 8.51 -3.14 -1.56
N ALA A 91 8.99 -3.63 -0.42
CA ALA A 91 10.13 -4.55 -0.34
C ALA A 91 9.83 -5.89 -1.05
N ARG A 92 8.56 -6.30 -1.08
CA ARG A 92 8.12 -7.49 -1.81
C ARG A 92 7.16 -7.13 -2.94
N PRO A 93 7.47 -7.56 -4.17
CA PRO A 93 6.56 -7.41 -5.30
C PRO A 93 5.26 -8.17 -5.08
N ILE A 94 4.17 -7.52 -5.40
CA ILE A 94 2.86 -8.14 -5.57
C ILE A 94 2.37 -7.84 -6.98
N ARG A 95 1.65 -8.79 -7.57
CA ARG A 95 1.12 -8.63 -8.93
C ARG A 95 -0.30 -9.17 -8.98
N LEU A 96 -1.21 -8.40 -9.56
CA LEU A 96 -2.52 -8.91 -9.96
C LEU A 96 -2.32 -9.88 -11.14
N ILE A 97 -2.79 -11.10 -10.97
CA ILE A 97 -2.68 -12.20 -11.96
C ILE A 97 -3.99 -12.37 -12.71
N GLN A 98 -5.12 -12.21 -12.02
CA GLN A 98 -6.44 -12.42 -12.61
C GLN A 98 -7.46 -11.46 -11.98
N GLU A 99 -8.32 -10.89 -12.83
CA GLU A 99 -9.50 -10.13 -12.43
C GLU A 99 -10.74 -10.72 -13.12
N GLU A 100 -11.75 -11.06 -12.32
CA GLU A 100 -13.08 -11.44 -12.78
C GLU A 100 -14.09 -10.44 -12.24
N ARG A 101 -14.68 -9.65 -13.14
CA ARG A 101 -15.71 -8.65 -12.80
C ARG A 101 -17.07 -9.10 -13.31
N GLY A 102 -18.03 -9.20 -12.40
CA GLY A 102 -19.44 -9.43 -12.66
C GLY A 102 -20.32 -8.34 -12.05
N PRO A 103 -21.65 -8.41 -12.23
CA PRO A 103 -22.58 -7.41 -11.72
C PRO A 103 -22.52 -7.24 -10.21
N ASP A 104 -22.49 -8.36 -9.48
CA ASP A 104 -22.51 -8.40 -8.01
C ASP A 104 -21.29 -9.14 -7.43
N ARG A 105 -20.19 -9.19 -8.20
CA ARG A 105 -18.98 -9.90 -7.79
C ARG A 105 -17.75 -9.29 -8.42
N LEU A 106 -16.72 -9.08 -7.59
CA LEU A 106 -15.35 -8.85 -8.05
C LEU A 106 -14.46 -9.91 -7.42
N ALA A 107 -13.75 -10.69 -8.24
CA ALA A 107 -12.73 -11.61 -7.77
C ALA A 107 -11.37 -11.21 -8.33
N LEU A 108 -10.39 -11.05 -7.45
CA LEU A 108 -9.03 -10.65 -7.75
C LEU A 108 -8.08 -11.73 -7.24
N GLU A 109 -7.13 -12.15 -8.07
CA GLU A 109 -6.07 -13.07 -7.66
C GLU A 109 -4.72 -12.39 -7.77
N TYR A 110 -4.01 -12.32 -6.64
CA TYR A 110 -2.69 -11.73 -6.54
C TYR A 110 -1.63 -12.81 -6.29
N LYS A 111 -0.45 -12.62 -6.88
CA LYS A 111 0.77 -13.32 -6.52
C LYS A 111 1.64 -12.39 -5.69
N LEU A 112 1.86 -12.75 -4.43
CA LEU A 112 2.81 -12.06 -3.56
C LEU A 112 4.08 -12.91 -3.45
N GLU A 113 5.22 -12.31 -3.79
CA GLU A 113 6.50 -13.00 -3.71
C GLU A 113 6.80 -13.44 -2.27
N GLY A 114 7.15 -14.71 -2.09
CA GLY A 114 7.37 -15.32 -0.76
C GLY A 114 6.10 -15.75 -0.01
N ALA A 115 4.94 -15.13 -0.26
CA ALA A 115 3.69 -15.45 0.47
C ALA A 115 2.68 -16.30 -0.33
N GLY A 116 2.89 -16.46 -1.64
CA GLY A 116 2.08 -17.32 -2.52
C GLY A 116 0.94 -16.58 -3.23
N PHE A 117 -0.08 -17.34 -3.65
CA PHE A 117 -1.24 -16.82 -4.35
C PHE A 117 -2.38 -16.54 -3.37
N TRP A 118 -3.07 -15.42 -3.58
CA TRP A 118 -4.13 -14.94 -2.71
C TRP A 118 -5.30 -14.49 -3.55
N ARG A 119 -6.50 -14.94 -3.19
CA ARG A 119 -7.75 -14.57 -3.84
C ARG A 119 -8.59 -13.72 -2.91
N LEU A 120 -8.96 -12.54 -3.40
CA LEU A 120 -9.93 -11.64 -2.78
C LEU A 120 -11.23 -11.73 -3.57
N GLU A 121 -12.34 -11.93 -2.89
CA GLU A 121 -13.66 -11.91 -3.51
C GLU A 121 -14.56 -10.94 -2.75
N PHE A 122 -15.14 -10.01 -3.49
CA PHE A 122 -16.07 -9.00 -3.01
C PHE A 122 -17.45 -9.31 -3.57
N THR A 123 -18.44 -9.38 -2.69
CA THR A 123 -19.87 -9.38 -3.01
C THR A 123 -20.53 -8.22 -2.26
N PRO A 124 -21.79 -7.86 -2.55
CA PRO A 124 -22.50 -6.81 -1.81
C PRO A 124 -22.56 -7.06 -0.28
N GLU A 125 -22.55 -8.33 0.12
CA GLU A 125 -22.74 -8.75 1.51
C GLU A 125 -21.44 -9.07 2.25
N SER A 126 -20.34 -9.31 1.53
CA SER A 126 -19.13 -9.83 2.15
C SER A 126 -17.86 -9.60 1.35
N VAL A 127 -16.74 -9.60 2.06
CA VAL A 127 -15.40 -9.68 1.49
C VAL A 127 -14.73 -10.92 2.04
N SER A 128 -14.23 -11.78 1.15
CA SER A 128 -13.48 -12.99 1.52
C SER A 128 -12.05 -12.91 0.99
N ILE A 129 -11.09 -13.33 1.81
CA ILE A 129 -9.67 -13.33 1.47
C ILE A 129 -9.12 -14.70 1.83
N ARG A 130 -8.57 -15.41 0.85
CA ARG A 130 -8.07 -16.76 1.04
C ARG A 130 -6.78 -16.99 0.28
N LYS A 131 -5.93 -17.85 0.83
CA LYS A 131 -4.77 -18.39 0.13
C LYS A 131 -5.25 -19.43 -0.90
N VAL A 132 -4.62 -19.44 -2.07
CA VAL A 132 -4.85 -20.42 -3.14
C VAL A 132 -3.72 -21.45 -3.15
#